data_AF-A0AAR2KNY6-F1
#
_entry.id   AF-A0AAR2KNY6-F1
#
_cell.length_a   1.000
_cell.length_b   1.000
_cell.length_c   1.000
_cell.angle_alpha   90.00
_cell.angle_beta   90.00
_cell.angle_gamma   90.00
#
_symmetry.space_group_name_H-M   'P 1'
#
loop_
_entity.id
_entity.type
_entity.pdbx_description
1 polymer ?
#
loop_
_entity_poly.entity_id
_entity_poly.type
_entity_poly.pdbx_seq_one_letter_code
_entity_poly.pdbx_strand_id
1 'polypeptide(L)'
;MKLTDNVLRSFRVAKVFRENSDKINCFDFSSNGETVISSSDDDSIVLYDCQEGKPKRTLYSKKYGVDLIRYTHAANTVVYSSNKIDDTIRYLSLHDNKYIRYFPGHNKRVVALSMSPVDDTFISGSLDKTIRLWDLRSPNCQGLMHLQGKPVCSFDPEGLIFAAGVNSEMVKLYDLRSFDKGPFATFKLQYERTCEWTGLKFSNDGKLILVSSNGGTLRLLDAFKGAVLHSFGGYNNGKGVILEASFTPDSQFVMIGSEDGKIHVWNAESGMKVALLDGKHTGPVTCLQFNPKFMTFASACSNMLVLGAYREPSQSWEEDYDHFLLPLLDPLEPCYILYRLDSQNAQDYFTFSVNIFYSFSGPAPLTAAEQELQRIKITEVRIPMEAKRALQQLTERRINYIQLRLDTEKETIELVHTRPTETRDMPCRIPKDTPRYHFFLYKHTHEGDYLESVVFIYSMPGYLCSVKERMLYSTCKSRLLEEVERDYHIEVVKKLEIDSGEELTEEYLYEEVHPKQHAHKQAFAKPRGPAGKRGNKRLIRGGGENGENS
;
A
#
# COMPACT_ATOMS: atom_id res chain seq x y z
N MET A 1 6.71 16.54 5.52
CA MET A 1 7.87 16.97 4.69
C MET A 1 7.70 16.44 3.27
N LYS A 2 7.74 17.29 2.24
CA LYS A 2 7.54 16.90 0.82
C LYS A 2 8.86 16.37 0.23
N LEU A 3 8.81 15.31 -0.58
CA LEU A 3 9.97 14.87 -1.36
C LEU A 3 10.21 15.88 -2.48
N THR A 4 11.43 16.40 -2.54
CA THR A 4 11.89 17.30 -3.59
C THR A 4 13.16 16.74 -4.20
N ASP A 5 13.51 17.18 -5.40
CA ASP A 5 14.72 16.79 -6.09
C ASP A 5 15.97 16.96 -5.22
N ASN A 6 16.07 18.07 -4.49
CA ASN A 6 17.17 18.36 -3.59
C ASN A 6 17.24 17.39 -2.42
N VAL A 7 16.09 17.08 -1.82
CA VAL A 7 16.00 16.10 -0.73
C VAL A 7 16.43 14.73 -1.22
N LEU A 8 15.97 14.28 -2.39
CA LEU A 8 16.38 12.99 -2.96
C LEU A 8 17.88 12.91 -3.24
N ARG A 9 18.49 13.97 -3.78
CA ARG A 9 19.95 14.05 -4.00
C ARG A 9 20.75 14.01 -2.70
N SER A 10 20.13 14.38 -1.58
CA SER A 10 20.78 14.39 -0.27
C SER A 10 20.76 13.02 0.42
N PHE A 11 20.06 12.01 -0.11
CA PHE A 11 20.03 10.68 0.51
C PHE A 11 21.43 10.08 0.59
N ARG A 12 21.77 9.54 1.77
CA ARG A 12 22.99 8.78 2.03
C ARG A 12 22.65 7.55 2.86
N VAL A 13 23.59 6.61 2.91
CA VAL A 13 23.49 5.41 3.75
C VAL A 13 23.43 5.83 5.22
N ALA A 14 22.28 5.59 5.85
CA ALA A 14 22.07 5.84 7.26
C ALA A 14 22.41 4.60 8.10
N LYS A 15 22.01 3.41 7.61
CA LYS A 15 22.19 2.14 8.33
C LYS A 15 22.56 1.01 7.38
N VAL A 16 23.36 0.07 7.89
CA VAL A 16 23.89 -1.09 7.16
C VAL A 16 23.59 -2.35 7.99
N PHE A 17 22.85 -3.30 7.43
CA PHE A 17 22.55 -4.59 8.03
C PHE A 17 23.32 -5.70 7.31
N ARG A 18 24.08 -6.51 8.08
CA ARG A 18 24.97 -7.58 7.58
C ARG A 18 24.66 -8.95 8.17
N GLU A 19 23.44 -9.15 8.65
CA GLU A 19 23.04 -10.39 9.32
C GLU A 19 22.89 -11.57 8.35
N ASN A 20 22.57 -11.30 7.08
CA ASN A 20 22.42 -12.32 6.05
C ASN A 20 23.81 -12.75 5.55
N SER A 21 24.00 -14.07 5.40
CA SER A 21 25.23 -14.62 4.82
C SER A 21 25.17 -14.67 3.29
N ASP A 22 23.96 -14.82 2.75
CA ASP A 22 23.71 -14.89 1.32
C ASP A 22 22.84 -13.72 0.82
N LYS A 23 22.47 -13.78 -0.45
CA LYS A 23 21.68 -12.75 -1.13
C LYS A 23 20.29 -12.61 -0.52
N ILE A 24 19.88 -11.37 -0.27
CA ILE A 24 18.49 -11.03 0.07
C ILE A 24 17.63 -11.10 -1.20
N ASN A 25 16.62 -11.95 -1.16
CA ASN A 25 15.70 -12.19 -2.27
C ASN A 25 14.55 -11.20 -2.31
N CYS A 26 14.06 -10.80 -1.14
CA CYS A 26 12.94 -9.89 -1.01
C CYS A 26 12.89 -9.29 0.39
N PHE A 27 12.35 -8.09 0.53
CA PHE A 27 11.99 -7.51 1.81
C PHE A 27 10.69 -6.72 1.70
N ASP A 28 10.08 -6.40 2.83
CA ASP A 28 8.87 -5.58 2.91
C ASP A 28 8.85 -4.74 4.19
N PHE A 29 8.22 -3.58 4.13
CA PHE A 29 8.00 -2.70 5.29
C PHE A 29 6.66 -3.01 5.96
N SER A 30 6.60 -2.91 7.29
CA SER A 30 5.32 -2.89 7.99
C SER A 30 4.52 -1.63 7.61
N SER A 31 3.19 -1.70 7.68
CA SER A 31 2.31 -0.57 7.33
C SER A 31 2.59 0.70 8.16
N ASN A 32 3.05 0.53 9.40
CA ASN A 32 3.48 1.63 10.26
C ASN A 32 4.91 2.14 9.98
N GLY A 33 5.67 1.49 9.09
CA GLY A 33 7.03 1.86 8.72
C GLY A 33 8.12 1.57 9.78
N GLU A 34 7.76 1.02 10.94
CA GLU A 34 8.70 0.84 12.06
C GLU A 34 9.59 -0.39 11.91
N THR A 35 9.16 -1.37 11.11
CA THR A 35 9.90 -2.63 10.94
C THR A 35 10.04 -3.00 9.47
N VAL A 36 11.11 -3.70 9.17
CA VAL A 36 11.37 -4.32 7.85
C VAL A 36 11.57 -5.81 8.07
N ILE A 37 11.00 -6.62 7.20
CA ILE A 37 11.31 -8.05 7.14
C ILE A 37 12.05 -8.37 5.86
N SER A 38 13.13 -9.14 5.96
CA SER A 38 13.87 -9.65 4.80
C SER A 38 13.76 -11.17 4.70
N SER A 39 14.00 -11.67 3.49
CA SER A 39 14.14 -13.08 3.14
C SER A 39 15.41 -13.25 2.31
N SER A 40 16.16 -14.34 2.57
CA SER A 40 17.48 -14.56 1.99
C SER A 40 17.66 -16.02 1.54
N ASP A 41 18.58 -16.25 0.60
CA ASP A 41 18.97 -17.57 0.09
C ASP A 41 19.58 -18.49 1.17
N ASP A 42 20.02 -17.92 2.30
CA ASP A 42 20.50 -18.64 3.49
C ASP A 42 19.38 -19.23 4.37
N ASP A 43 18.14 -19.24 3.87
CA ASP A 43 16.89 -19.63 4.55
C ASP A 43 16.46 -18.73 5.71
N SER A 44 17.13 -17.61 5.93
CA SER A 44 16.79 -16.70 7.03
C SER A 44 15.65 -15.76 6.66
N ILE A 45 14.83 -15.49 7.66
CA ILE A 45 13.84 -14.44 7.70
C ILE A 45 14.24 -13.51 8.84
N VAL A 46 14.68 -12.29 8.51
CA VAL A 46 15.19 -11.35 9.52
C VAL A 46 14.24 -10.17 9.66
N LEU A 47 13.84 -9.91 10.90
CA LEU A 47 13.04 -8.76 11.29
C LEU A 47 13.97 -7.67 11.84
N TYR A 48 13.94 -6.49 11.25
CA TYR A 48 14.73 -5.32 11.65
C TYR A 48 13.84 -4.23 12.24
N ASP A 49 14.37 -3.54 13.24
CA ASP A 49 13.82 -2.27 13.72
C ASP A 49 14.38 -1.10 12.90
N CYS A 50 13.51 -0.32 12.28
CA CYS A 50 13.92 0.86 11.50
C CYS A 50 14.36 2.03 12.39
N GLN A 51 13.79 2.18 13.59
CA GLN A 51 14.13 3.24 14.54
C GLN A 51 15.46 2.96 15.22
N GLU A 52 15.62 1.78 15.84
CA GLU A 52 16.87 1.41 16.53
C GLU A 52 17.99 1.02 15.56
N GLY A 53 17.65 0.55 14.36
CA GLY A 53 18.64 0.10 13.39
C GLY A 53 19.32 -1.20 13.76
N LYS A 54 18.61 -2.10 14.45
CA LYS A 54 19.10 -3.41 14.88
C LYS A 54 18.17 -4.53 14.43
N PRO A 55 18.69 -5.75 14.21
CA PRO A 55 17.82 -6.91 14.04
C PRO A 55 17.07 -7.20 15.34
N LYS A 56 15.74 -7.27 15.29
CA LYS A 56 14.90 -7.71 16.40
C LYS A 56 14.92 -9.23 16.55
N ARG A 57 14.81 -9.93 15.43
CA ARG A 57 14.61 -11.39 15.43
C ARG A 57 15.04 -12.00 14.11
N THR A 58 15.67 -13.17 14.19
CA THR A 58 15.99 -14.01 13.04
C THR A 58 15.27 -15.34 13.18
N LEU A 59 14.54 -15.71 12.14
CA LEU A 59 13.87 -17.00 11.98
C LEU A 59 14.52 -17.75 10.82
N TYR A 60 14.43 -19.07 10.81
CA TYR A 60 14.98 -19.88 9.73
C TYR A 60 13.95 -20.86 9.20
N SER A 61 13.77 -20.89 7.88
CA SER A 61 12.94 -21.90 7.20
C SER A 61 13.79 -22.97 6.51
N LYS A 62 14.77 -23.55 7.21
CA LYS A 62 15.77 -24.47 6.63
C LYS A 62 15.20 -25.60 5.77
N LYS A 63 14.03 -26.11 6.16
CA LYS A 63 13.38 -27.22 5.46
C LYS A 63 12.80 -26.78 4.11
N TYR A 64 12.19 -25.60 4.02
CA TYR A 64 11.39 -25.21 2.85
C TYR A 64 12.02 -24.06 2.04
N GLY A 65 13.00 -23.38 2.63
CA GLY A 65 13.58 -22.14 2.11
C GLY A 65 12.59 -20.98 2.14
N VAL A 66 13.06 -19.82 1.70
CA VAL A 66 12.27 -18.58 1.61
C VAL A 66 12.74 -17.77 0.40
N ASP A 67 11.80 -17.24 -0.38
CA ASP A 67 12.11 -16.43 -1.58
C ASP A 67 11.44 -15.06 -1.55
N LEU A 68 10.12 -14.98 -1.75
CA LEU A 68 9.36 -13.74 -1.65
C LEU A 68 8.72 -13.65 -0.28
N ILE A 69 8.65 -12.45 0.30
CA ILE A 69 8.04 -12.22 1.62
C ILE A 69 7.27 -10.91 1.63
N ARG A 70 6.08 -10.91 2.26
CA ARG A 70 5.23 -9.73 2.45
C ARG A 70 4.61 -9.72 3.84
N TYR A 71 4.48 -8.53 4.40
CA TYR A 71 3.62 -8.34 5.56
C TYR A 71 2.16 -8.54 5.18
N THR A 72 1.38 -8.99 6.15
CA THR A 72 -0.09 -8.93 6.08
C THR A 72 -0.60 -7.74 6.90
N HIS A 73 -1.90 -7.47 6.87
CA HIS A 73 -2.50 -6.40 7.67
C HIS A 73 -2.41 -6.64 9.18
N ALA A 74 -2.36 -7.92 9.60
CA ALA A 74 -2.20 -8.27 10.99
C ALA A 74 -0.74 -8.13 11.45
N ALA A 75 -0.56 -7.43 12.57
CA ALA A 75 0.76 -7.18 13.16
C ALA A 75 1.54 -8.48 13.39
N ASN A 76 2.85 -8.45 13.09
CA ASN A 76 3.78 -9.57 13.29
C ASN A 76 3.38 -10.86 12.54
N THR A 77 2.69 -10.76 11.41
CA THR A 77 2.39 -11.92 10.57
C THR A 77 2.69 -11.65 9.11
N VAL A 78 3.20 -12.66 8.43
CA VAL A 78 3.77 -12.54 7.08
C VAL A 78 3.40 -13.73 6.21
N VAL A 79 3.29 -13.48 4.90
CA VAL A 79 3.20 -14.52 3.89
C VAL A 79 4.51 -14.60 3.12
N TYR A 80 4.98 -15.81 2.85
CA TYR A 80 6.20 -16.01 2.08
C TYR A 80 6.11 -17.22 1.15
N SER A 81 6.84 -17.20 0.03
CA SER A 81 6.97 -18.33 -0.88
C SER A 81 8.17 -19.22 -0.52
N SER A 82 7.95 -20.53 -0.58
CA SER A 82 9.00 -21.55 -0.42
C SER A 82 9.76 -21.75 -1.74
N ASN A 83 11.02 -22.18 -1.68
CA ASN A 83 11.87 -22.37 -2.87
C ASN A 83 12.77 -23.63 -2.84
N LYS A 84 12.66 -24.50 -1.81
CA LYS A 84 13.47 -25.74 -1.70
C LYS A 84 12.69 -27.02 -2.00
N ILE A 85 11.79 -27.41 -1.10
CA ILE A 85 11.08 -28.70 -1.19
C ILE A 85 9.83 -28.58 -2.06
N ASP A 86 9.10 -27.48 -1.89
CA ASP A 86 7.85 -27.20 -2.58
C ASP A 86 7.74 -25.70 -2.87
N ASP A 87 6.81 -25.35 -3.75
CA ASP A 87 6.49 -23.97 -4.11
C ASP A 87 5.28 -23.42 -3.32
N THR A 88 5.04 -23.98 -2.13
CA THR A 88 3.90 -23.59 -1.31
C THR A 88 4.12 -22.21 -0.69
N ILE A 89 3.06 -21.40 -0.66
CA ILE A 89 3.05 -20.13 0.06
C ILE A 89 2.61 -20.40 1.49
N ARG A 90 3.31 -19.81 2.45
CA ARG A 90 3.16 -20.09 3.89
C ARG A 90 2.80 -18.81 4.62
N TYR A 91 1.79 -18.89 5.48
CA TYR A 91 1.41 -17.81 6.40
C TYR A 91 2.02 -18.08 7.77
N LEU A 92 2.89 -17.19 8.23
CA LEU A 92 3.72 -17.35 9.42
C LEU A 92 3.45 -16.24 10.43
N SER A 93 3.26 -16.64 11.68
CA SER A 93 3.34 -15.74 12.83
C SER A 93 4.80 -15.54 13.25
N LEU A 94 5.28 -14.30 13.22
CA LEU A 94 6.63 -13.95 13.65
C LEU A 94 6.79 -13.98 15.17
N HIS A 95 5.73 -13.68 15.92
CA HIS A 95 5.77 -13.65 17.39
C HIS A 95 5.90 -15.08 17.96
N ASP A 96 5.09 -16.00 17.46
CA ASP A 96 5.00 -17.37 17.95
C ASP A 96 5.90 -18.35 17.19
N ASN A 97 6.45 -17.92 16.04
CA ASN A 97 7.13 -18.80 15.08
C ASN A 97 6.28 -20.04 14.71
N LYS A 98 4.98 -19.82 14.47
CA LYS A 98 4.02 -20.85 14.11
C LYS A 98 3.43 -20.57 12.74
N TYR A 99 3.34 -21.61 11.94
CA TYR A 99 2.59 -21.57 10.69
C TYR A 99 1.10 -21.49 11.00
N ILE A 100 0.47 -20.41 10.56
CA ILE A 100 -0.96 -20.19 10.72
C ILE A 100 -1.70 -20.97 9.62
N ARG A 101 -1.20 -20.89 8.38
CA ARG A 101 -1.84 -21.52 7.22
C ARG A 101 -0.83 -21.82 6.10
N TYR A 102 -1.22 -22.71 5.21
CA TYR A 102 -0.50 -23.07 4.00
C TYR A 102 -1.42 -22.87 2.79
N PHE A 103 -0.87 -22.39 1.69
CA PHE A 103 -1.56 -22.19 0.42
C PHE A 103 -0.91 -23.08 -0.65
N PRO A 104 -1.31 -24.36 -0.71
CA PRO A 104 -0.77 -25.29 -1.70
C PRO A 104 -1.42 -25.07 -3.06
N GLY A 105 -0.64 -25.28 -4.13
CA GLY A 105 -1.18 -25.45 -5.47
C GLY A 105 -0.32 -24.91 -6.60
N HIS A 106 0.64 -24.03 -6.31
CA HIS A 106 1.69 -23.73 -7.29
C HIS A 106 2.60 -24.94 -7.47
N ASN A 107 2.96 -25.20 -8.73
CA ASN A 107 3.77 -26.36 -9.13
C ASN A 107 5.18 -25.96 -9.60
N LYS A 108 5.48 -24.67 -9.58
CA LYS A 108 6.80 -24.09 -9.86
C LYS A 108 7.00 -22.82 -9.04
N ARG A 109 8.24 -22.33 -9.01
CA ARG A 109 8.66 -21.14 -8.27
C ARG A 109 7.69 -19.96 -8.44
N VAL A 110 7.29 -19.41 -7.31
CA VAL A 110 6.52 -18.16 -7.22
C VAL A 110 7.47 -16.98 -7.48
N VAL A 111 7.13 -16.15 -8.47
CA VAL A 111 7.97 -15.03 -8.95
C VAL A 111 7.35 -13.67 -8.71
N ALA A 112 6.06 -13.61 -8.34
CA ALA A 112 5.38 -12.39 -7.94
C ALA A 112 4.52 -12.68 -6.72
N LEU A 113 4.55 -11.80 -5.73
CA LEU A 113 3.75 -11.88 -4.52
C LEU A 113 3.34 -10.46 -4.10
N SER A 114 2.03 -10.21 -4.03
CA SER A 114 1.47 -8.91 -3.65
C SER A 114 0.32 -9.12 -2.68
N MET A 115 0.42 -8.49 -1.51
CA MET A 115 -0.71 -8.36 -0.58
C MET A 115 -1.68 -7.31 -1.13
N SER A 116 -2.98 -7.50 -0.91
CA SER A 116 -3.97 -6.44 -1.11
C SER A 116 -3.69 -5.29 -0.13
N PRO A 117 -3.92 -4.03 -0.51
CA PRO A 117 -3.77 -2.90 0.41
C PRO A 117 -4.97 -2.73 1.36
N VAL A 118 -6.12 -3.34 1.06
CA VAL A 118 -7.39 -3.08 1.77
C VAL A 118 -7.87 -4.28 2.58
N ASP A 119 -7.75 -5.50 2.03
CA ASP A 119 -8.32 -6.71 2.62
C ASP A 119 -7.30 -7.83 2.79
N ASP A 120 -7.68 -8.87 3.55
CA ASP A 120 -6.82 -10.03 3.83
C ASP A 120 -6.67 -10.98 2.62
N THR A 121 -6.69 -10.45 1.39
CA THR A 121 -6.45 -11.20 0.15
C THR A 121 -5.06 -10.92 -0.41
N PHE A 122 -4.50 -11.88 -1.16
CA PHE A 122 -3.22 -11.68 -1.83
C PHE A 122 -3.17 -12.39 -3.17
N ILE A 123 -2.25 -11.94 -4.03
CA ILE A 123 -2.03 -12.48 -5.36
C ILE A 123 -0.63 -13.04 -5.45
N SER A 124 -0.53 -14.21 -6.09
CA SER A 124 0.75 -14.81 -6.45
C SER A 124 0.82 -15.15 -7.93
N GLY A 125 1.97 -14.89 -8.54
CA GLY A 125 2.32 -15.31 -9.90
C GLY A 125 3.45 -16.33 -9.86
N SER A 126 3.34 -17.42 -10.61
CA SER A 126 4.34 -18.50 -10.64
C SER A 126 4.81 -18.85 -12.07
N LEU A 127 6.02 -19.41 -12.16
CA LEU A 127 6.55 -20.00 -13.39
C LEU A 127 5.74 -21.21 -13.90
N ASP A 128 4.75 -21.68 -13.13
CA ASP A 128 3.73 -22.63 -13.60
C ASP A 128 2.72 -22.00 -14.57
N LYS A 129 2.96 -20.72 -14.91
CA LYS A 129 2.16 -19.88 -15.80
C LYS A 129 0.77 -19.58 -15.24
N THR A 130 0.64 -19.55 -13.93
CA THR A 130 -0.60 -19.17 -13.27
C THR A 130 -0.44 -17.93 -12.41
N ILE A 131 -1.50 -17.13 -12.38
CA ILE A 131 -1.76 -16.17 -11.31
C ILE A 131 -2.88 -16.75 -10.45
N ARG A 132 -2.69 -16.71 -9.14
CA ARG A 132 -3.66 -17.20 -8.16
C ARG A 132 -4.05 -16.11 -7.20
N LEU A 133 -5.34 -16.05 -6.91
CA LEU A 133 -5.94 -15.20 -5.88
C LEU A 133 -6.18 -16.03 -4.63
N TRP A 134 -5.82 -15.49 -3.48
CA TRP A 134 -5.88 -16.17 -2.20
C TRP A 134 -6.54 -15.28 -1.16
N ASP A 135 -7.08 -15.94 -0.13
CA ASP A 135 -7.64 -15.29 1.05
C ASP A 135 -6.93 -15.87 2.27
N LEU A 136 -6.37 -15.04 3.15
CA LEU A 136 -5.65 -15.51 4.34
C LEU A 136 -6.52 -16.38 5.27
N ARG A 137 -7.85 -16.23 5.18
CA ARG A 137 -8.85 -16.96 5.97
C ARG A 137 -9.12 -18.37 5.42
N SER A 138 -8.75 -18.65 4.17
CA SER A 138 -9.04 -19.91 3.47
C SER A 138 -7.79 -20.52 2.81
N PRO A 139 -7.51 -21.82 2.98
CA PRO A 139 -6.34 -22.42 2.34
C PRO A 139 -6.54 -22.64 0.83
N ASN A 140 -7.78 -22.54 0.35
CA ASN A 140 -8.13 -22.82 -1.03
C ASN A 140 -7.91 -21.59 -1.91
N CYS A 141 -7.45 -21.85 -3.13
CA CYS A 141 -7.35 -20.86 -4.19
C CYS A 141 -8.74 -20.29 -4.50
N GLN A 142 -8.89 -18.95 -4.40
CA GLN A 142 -10.17 -18.27 -4.67
C GLN A 142 -10.34 -17.95 -6.16
N GLY A 143 -9.22 -17.75 -6.87
CA GLY A 143 -9.23 -17.50 -8.30
C GLY A 143 -7.96 -18.01 -8.97
N LEU A 144 -8.11 -18.56 -10.18
CA LEU A 144 -7.02 -19.12 -10.96
C LEU A 144 -7.05 -18.55 -12.36
N MET A 145 -5.91 -18.06 -12.83
CA MET A 145 -5.74 -17.52 -14.17
C MET A 145 -4.57 -18.19 -14.86
N HIS A 146 -4.78 -18.60 -16.10
CA HIS A 146 -3.74 -19.19 -16.94
C HIS A 146 -3.14 -18.16 -17.88
N LEU A 147 -1.81 -18.10 -17.91
CA LEU A 147 -1.03 -17.23 -18.76
C LEU A 147 -0.08 -18.07 -19.64
N GLN A 148 0.54 -17.45 -20.64
CA GLN A 148 1.43 -18.15 -21.57
C GLN A 148 2.92 -17.96 -21.23
N GLY A 149 3.28 -16.88 -20.52
CA GLY A 149 4.63 -16.52 -20.12
C GLY A 149 4.80 -16.31 -18.61
N LYS A 150 5.95 -15.74 -18.21
CA LYS A 150 6.25 -15.40 -16.81
C LYS A 150 5.24 -14.38 -16.28
N PRO A 151 4.48 -14.68 -15.22
CA PRO A 151 3.50 -13.76 -14.68
C PRO A 151 4.16 -12.69 -13.83
N VAL A 152 3.73 -11.44 -14.04
CA VAL A 152 3.93 -10.33 -13.08
C VAL A 152 2.56 -9.78 -12.72
N CYS A 153 2.35 -9.42 -11.47
CA CYS A 153 1.05 -8.95 -11.00
C CYS A 153 1.17 -8.00 -9.82
N SER A 154 0.21 -7.08 -9.69
CA SER A 154 0.11 -6.14 -8.58
C SER A 154 -1.32 -5.61 -8.45
N PHE A 155 -1.73 -5.33 -7.22
CA PHE A 155 -2.99 -4.63 -6.92
C PHE A 155 -2.87 -3.14 -7.16
N ASP A 156 -4.00 -2.51 -7.47
CA ASP A 156 -4.12 -1.06 -7.32
C ASP A 156 -4.17 -0.66 -5.83
N PRO A 157 -3.94 0.63 -5.49
CA PRO A 157 -3.92 1.09 -4.10
C PRO A 157 -5.25 0.91 -3.35
N GLU A 158 -6.37 0.85 -4.09
CA GLU A 158 -7.70 0.65 -3.51
C GLU A 158 -8.09 -0.83 -3.40
N GLY A 159 -7.28 -1.76 -3.93
CA GLY A 159 -7.55 -3.19 -3.90
C GLY A 159 -8.79 -3.63 -4.71
N LEU A 160 -9.32 -2.77 -5.58
CA LEU A 160 -10.51 -3.06 -6.39
C LEU A 160 -10.14 -3.82 -7.68
N ILE A 161 -8.93 -3.60 -8.19
CA ILE A 161 -8.44 -4.21 -9.42
C ILE A 161 -7.06 -4.79 -9.21
N PHE A 162 -6.64 -5.62 -10.16
CA PHE A 162 -5.24 -5.98 -10.27
C PHE A 162 -4.80 -5.96 -11.73
N ALA A 163 -3.52 -5.66 -11.92
CA ALA A 163 -2.85 -5.76 -13.20
C ALA A 163 -2.11 -7.09 -13.29
N ALA A 164 -2.20 -7.73 -14.45
CA ALA A 164 -1.41 -8.89 -14.81
C ALA A 164 -0.62 -8.60 -16.09
N GLY A 165 0.70 -8.78 -16.03
CA GLY A 165 1.57 -8.75 -17.20
C GLY A 165 1.55 -10.09 -17.92
N VAL A 166 1.32 -10.05 -19.23
CA VAL A 166 1.19 -11.23 -20.08
C VAL A 166 2.22 -11.17 -21.20
N ASN A 167 3.05 -12.21 -21.30
CA ASN A 167 4.06 -12.42 -22.35
C ASN A 167 5.08 -11.28 -22.52
N SER A 168 5.28 -10.46 -21.50
CA SER A 168 6.10 -9.25 -21.59
C SER A 168 5.67 -8.29 -22.72
N GLU A 169 4.40 -8.36 -23.11
CA GLU A 169 3.82 -7.58 -24.21
C GLU A 169 2.60 -6.79 -23.76
N MET A 170 1.78 -7.35 -22.87
CA MET A 170 0.50 -6.72 -22.51
C MET A 170 0.34 -6.60 -21.01
N VAL A 171 -0.13 -5.44 -20.56
CA VAL A 171 -0.70 -5.28 -19.22
C VAL A 171 -2.21 -5.46 -19.35
N LYS A 172 -2.76 -6.43 -18.64
CA LYS A 172 -4.20 -6.69 -18.59
C LYS A 172 -4.72 -6.31 -17.21
N LEU A 173 -5.78 -5.50 -17.16
CA LEU A 173 -6.42 -5.09 -15.92
C LEU A 173 -7.69 -5.90 -15.69
N TYR A 174 -7.87 -6.38 -14.48
CA TYR A 174 -8.99 -7.22 -14.06
C TYR A 174 -9.68 -6.59 -12.86
N ASP A 175 -11.01 -6.69 -12.84
CA ASP A 175 -11.80 -6.42 -11.65
C ASP A 175 -11.64 -7.59 -10.68
N LEU A 176 -11.27 -7.33 -9.43
CA LEU A 176 -11.08 -8.39 -8.44
C LEU A 176 -12.38 -9.18 -8.20
N ARG A 177 -13.55 -8.52 -8.22
CA ARG A 177 -14.87 -9.15 -7.97
C ARG A 177 -15.44 -9.89 -9.18
N SER A 178 -14.82 -9.76 -10.35
CA SER A 178 -15.31 -10.35 -11.61
C SER A 178 -14.15 -10.67 -12.56
N PHE A 179 -13.06 -11.19 -12.01
CA PHE A 179 -11.87 -11.51 -12.81
C PHE A 179 -12.14 -12.62 -13.84
N ASP A 180 -13.16 -13.44 -13.59
CA ASP A 180 -13.67 -14.51 -14.45
C ASP A 180 -14.28 -13.99 -15.76
N LYS A 181 -14.80 -12.75 -15.77
CA LYS A 181 -15.27 -12.07 -17.00
C LYS A 181 -14.13 -11.68 -17.93
N GLY A 182 -12.88 -11.86 -17.50
CA GLY A 182 -11.70 -11.47 -18.24
C GLY A 182 -11.29 -10.02 -18.00
N PRO A 183 -10.27 -9.54 -18.73
CA PRO A 183 -9.74 -8.20 -18.52
C PRO A 183 -10.70 -7.14 -19.06
N PHE A 184 -10.98 -6.11 -18.26
CA PHE A 184 -11.79 -4.96 -18.72
C PHE A 184 -10.95 -3.96 -19.55
N ALA A 185 -9.62 -3.98 -19.38
CA ALA A 185 -8.69 -3.19 -20.18
C ALA A 185 -7.43 -4.01 -20.51
N THR A 186 -6.89 -3.78 -21.71
CA THR A 186 -5.64 -4.40 -22.16
C THR A 186 -4.76 -3.35 -22.82
N PHE A 187 -3.59 -3.11 -22.25
CA PHE A 187 -2.60 -2.18 -22.75
C PHE A 187 -1.49 -2.95 -23.44
N LYS A 188 -1.35 -2.75 -24.76
CA LYS A 188 -0.28 -3.36 -25.55
C LYS A 188 0.96 -2.47 -25.48
N LEU A 189 2.05 -3.05 -25.04
CA LEU A 189 3.38 -2.47 -25.05
C LEU A 189 4.17 -3.05 -26.22
N GLN A 190 5.16 -2.29 -26.69
CA GLN A 190 6.05 -2.78 -27.73
C GLN A 190 6.85 -3.96 -27.18
N TYR A 191 6.62 -5.15 -27.75
CA TYR A 191 7.33 -6.36 -27.39
C TYR A 191 8.79 -6.27 -27.81
N GLU A 192 9.70 -6.44 -26.85
CA GLU A 192 11.13 -6.56 -27.07
C GLU A 192 11.52 -8.03 -26.87
N ARG A 193 11.94 -8.69 -27.95
CA ARG A 193 12.27 -10.14 -27.95
C ARG A 193 13.37 -10.53 -26.96
N THR A 194 14.16 -9.56 -26.50
CA THR A 194 15.36 -9.78 -25.70
C THR A 194 15.16 -9.54 -24.21
N CYS A 195 13.96 -9.11 -23.76
CA CYS A 195 13.70 -8.82 -22.36
C CYS A 195 12.41 -9.45 -21.84
N GLU A 196 12.42 -9.81 -20.56
CA GLU A 196 11.26 -10.30 -19.82
C GLU A 196 10.88 -9.28 -18.75
N TRP A 197 9.58 -9.17 -18.47
CA TRP A 197 9.11 -8.37 -17.36
C TRP A 197 9.45 -9.05 -16.04
N THR A 198 9.99 -8.27 -15.12
CA THR A 198 10.44 -8.71 -13.80
C THR A 198 9.52 -8.24 -12.69
N GLY A 199 8.81 -7.13 -12.90
CA GLY A 199 7.92 -6.57 -11.91
C GLY A 199 6.86 -5.66 -12.52
N LEU A 200 5.77 -5.50 -11.80
CA LEU A 200 4.67 -4.60 -12.12
C LEU A 200 4.22 -3.97 -10.80
N LYS A 201 4.07 -2.64 -10.76
CA LYS A 201 3.54 -1.92 -9.58
C LYS A 201 2.65 -0.76 -10.00
N PHE A 202 1.57 -0.53 -9.26
CA PHE A 202 0.83 0.72 -9.35
C PHE A 202 1.53 1.82 -8.55
N SER A 203 1.32 3.07 -8.95
CA SER A 203 1.60 4.22 -8.08
C SER A 203 0.59 4.27 -6.94
N ASN A 204 0.97 4.87 -5.81
CA ASN A 204 0.10 4.96 -4.63
C ASN A 204 -1.16 5.81 -4.87
N ASP A 205 -1.15 6.69 -5.87
CA ASP A 205 -2.33 7.46 -6.31
C ASP A 205 -3.19 6.73 -7.36
N GLY A 206 -2.77 5.53 -7.79
CA GLY A 206 -3.48 4.68 -8.76
C GLY A 206 -3.43 5.16 -10.21
N LYS A 207 -2.76 6.28 -10.49
CA LYS A 207 -2.74 6.89 -11.84
C LYS A 207 -1.73 6.29 -12.79
N LEU A 208 -0.69 5.66 -12.27
CA LEU A 208 0.44 5.17 -13.05
C LEU A 208 0.67 3.68 -12.83
N ILE A 209 1.17 3.01 -13.87
CA ILE A 209 1.64 1.63 -13.81
C ILE A 209 3.12 1.62 -14.20
N LEU A 210 3.96 1.08 -13.33
CA LEU A 210 5.38 0.87 -13.57
C LEU A 210 5.61 -0.59 -13.97
N VAL A 211 6.23 -0.78 -15.13
CA VAL A 211 6.66 -2.08 -15.64
C VAL A 211 8.18 -2.15 -15.60
N SER A 212 8.70 -3.12 -14.85
CA SER A 212 10.13 -3.40 -14.73
C SER A 212 10.51 -4.56 -15.65
N SER A 213 11.68 -4.46 -16.30
CA SER A 213 12.21 -5.51 -17.16
C SER A 213 13.67 -5.81 -16.82
N ASN A 214 14.16 -6.97 -17.24
CA ASN A 214 15.60 -7.25 -17.22
C ASN A 214 16.37 -6.57 -18.38
N GLY A 215 15.68 -5.85 -19.28
CA GLY A 215 16.23 -5.25 -20.51
C GLY A 215 16.89 -3.87 -20.34
N GLY A 216 17.27 -3.47 -19.12
CA GLY A 216 17.88 -2.17 -18.85
C GLY A 216 16.96 -0.95 -19.06
N THR A 217 15.66 -1.19 -19.30
CA THR A 217 14.65 -0.15 -19.47
C THR A 217 13.44 -0.42 -18.58
N LEU A 218 12.96 0.61 -17.88
CA LEU A 218 11.67 0.64 -17.19
C LEU A 218 10.66 1.39 -18.06
N ARG A 219 9.38 0.99 -17.99
CA ARG A 219 8.30 1.74 -18.65
C ARG A 219 7.28 2.22 -17.63
N LEU A 220 6.89 3.48 -17.76
CA LEU A 220 5.85 4.12 -16.96
C LEU A 220 4.64 4.39 -17.86
N LEU A 221 3.48 3.86 -17.46
CA LEU A 221 2.23 3.97 -18.20
C LEU A 221 1.20 4.76 -17.42
N ASP A 222 0.29 5.40 -18.15
CA ASP A 222 -0.99 5.88 -17.62
C ASP A 222 -1.91 4.67 -17.34
N ALA A 223 -2.40 4.54 -16.10
CA ALA A 223 -3.22 3.42 -15.66
C ALA A 223 -4.63 3.37 -16.28
N PHE A 224 -5.13 4.50 -16.81
CA PHE A 224 -6.47 4.64 -17.36
C PHE A 224 -6.50 4.56 -18.89
N LYS A 225 -5.48 5.14 -19.54
CA LYS A 225 -5.36 5.19 -21.00
C LYS A 225 -4.43 4.10 -21.55
N GLY A 226 -3.52 3.58 -20.72
CA GLY A 226 -2.51 2.61 -21.14
C GLY A 226 -1.39 3.18 -22.01
N ALA A 227 -1.33 4.51 -22.14
CA ALA A 227 -0.29 5.18 -22.91
C ALA A 227 1.04 5.11 -22.16
N VAL A 228 2.14 4.83 -22.88
CA VAL A 228 3.49 4.93 -22.31
C VAL A 228 3.83 6.40 -22.16
N LEU A 229 3.97 6.86 -20.92
CA LEU A 229 4.35 8.24 -20.61
C LEU A 229 5.86 8.41 -20.72
N HIS A 230 6.62 7.51 -20.07
CA HIS A 230 8.07 7.56 -20.02
C HIS A 230 8.70 6.18 -20.15
N SER A 231 9.90 6.14 -20.75
CA SER A 231 10.78 4.97 -20.72
C SER A 231 12.10 5.38 -20.05
N PHE A 232 12.39 4.81 -18.88
CA PHE A 232 13.59 5.14 -18.12
C PHE A 232 14.71 4.15 -18.44
N GLY A 233 15.82 4.66 -18.97
CA GLY A 233 17.03 3.89 -19.23
C GLY A 233 18.27 4.54 -18.62
N GLY A 234 19.46 4.00 -18.93
CA GLY A 234 20.73 4.53 -18.48
C GLY A 234 21.15 4.11 -17.07
N TYR A 235 20.52 3.06 -16.52
CA TYR A 235 21.04 2.28 -15.40
C TYR A 235 21.73 1.01 -15.94
N ASN A 236 22.70 0.48 -15.20
CA ASN A 236 23.45 -0.69 -15.65
C ASN A 236 22.65 -1.97 -15.34
N ASN A 237 22.33 -2.73 -16.38
CA ASN A 237 21.79 -4.09 -16.24
C ASN A 237 22.25 -4.99 -17.39
N GLY A 238 23.54 -4.91 -17.74
CA GLY A 238 24.10 -5.64 -18.89
C GLY A 238 23.97 -7.15 -18.78
N LYS A 239 23.94 -7.70 -17.55
CA LYS A 239 23.76 -9.14 -17.31
C LYS A 239 22.30 -9.60 -17.27
N GLY A 240 21.33 -8.69 -17.41
CA GLY A 240 19.91 -9.03 -17.35
C GLY A 240 19.47 -9.55 -15.98
N VAL A 241 20.01 -8.97 -14.91
CA VAL A 241 19.62 -9.29 -13.53
C VAL A 241 18.18 -8.84 -13.29
N ILE A 242 17.48 -9.57 -12.43
CA ILE A 242 16.16 -9.18 -11.92
C ILE A 242 16.36 -8.04 -10.93
N LEU A 243 15.96 -6.84 -11.34
CA LEU A 243 15.97 -5.63 -10.52
C LEU A 243 14.53 -5.21 -10.26
N GLU A 244 14.22 -4.89 -9.01
CA GLU A 244 12.95 -4.28 -8.64
C GLU A 244 13.03 -2.75 -8.67
N ALA A 245 11.99 -2.14 -9.24
CA ALA A 245 11.74 -0.71 -9.13
C ALA A 245 10.63 -0.43 -8.12
N SER A 246 10.60 0.80 -7.60
CA SER A 246 9.56 1.27 -6.68
C SER A 246 9.26 2.74 -6.91
N PHE A 247 8.01 3.13 -6.65
CA PHE A 247 7.65 4.52 -6.48
C PHE A 247 8.08 5.04 -5.10
N THR A 248 8.22 6.36 -4.99
CA THR A 248 8.13 7.06 -3.72
C THR A 248 6.67 7.09 -3.20
N PRO A 249 6.44 7.26 -1.89
CA PRO A 249 5.09 7.20 -1.32
C PRO A 249 4.13 8.25 -1.88
N ASP A 250 4.65 9.38 -2.36
CA ASP A 250 3.92 10.46 -3.01
C ASP A 250 3.72 10.28 -4.52
N SER A 251 4.17 9.14 -5.07
CA SER A 251 4.10 8.79 -6.50
C SER A 251 4.87 9.71 -7.47
N GLN A 252 5.66 10.66 -6.96
CA GLN A 252 6.35 11.66 -7.80
C GLN A 252 7.64 11.15 -8.42
N PHE A 253 8.26 10.13 -7.82
CA PHE A 253 9.56 9.64 -8.27
C PHE A 253 9.56 8.11 -8.41
N VAL A 254 10.33 7.64 -9.38
CA VAL A 254 10.59 6.23 -9.64
C VAL A 254 12.05 5.96 -9.32
N MET A 255 12.30 4.89 -8.56
CA MET A 255 13.65 4.47 -8.18
C MET A 255 13.91 3.03 -8.62
N ILE A 256 15.15 2.75 -9.02
CA ILE A 256 15.60 1.39 -9.32
C ILE A 256 17.04 1.18 -8.86
N GLY A 257 17.32 -0.03 -8.41
CA GLY A 257 18.68 -0.53 -8.26
C GLY A 257 19.37 -0.75 -9.60
N SER A 258 20.69 -0.86 -9.57
CA SER A 258 21.54 -1.09 -10.74
C SER A 258 22.57 -2.19 -10.42
N GLU A 259 23.11 -2.81 -11.47
CA GLU A 259 24.11 -3.87 -11.35
C GLU A 259 25.42 -3.35 -10.71
N ASP A 260 25.71 -2.07 -10.90
CA ASP A 260 26.90 -1.38 -10.36
C ASP A 260 26.76 -0.95 -8.89
N GLY A 261 25.73 -1.41 -8.19
CA GLY A 261 25.50 -1.09 -6.77
C GLY A 261 24.86 0.29 -6.52
N LYS A 262 24.56 1.04 -7.58
CA LYS A 262 23.95 2.38 -7.49
C LYS A 262 22.44 2.32 -7.60
N ILE A 263 21.81 3.43 -7.20
CA ILE A 263 20.36 3.60 -7.26
C ILE A 263 20.06 4.82 -8.13
N HIS A 264 19.20 4.63 -9.10
CA HIS A 264 18.81 5.66 -10.05
C HIS A 264 17.41 6.15 -9.72
N VAL A 265 17.21 7.47 -9.80
CA VAL A 265 15.94 8.11 -9.48
C VAL A 265 15.52 9.03 -10.61
N TRP A 266 14.27 8.93 -11.04
CA TRP A 266 13.64 9.79 -12.04
C TRP A 266 12.39 10.44 -11.49
N ASN A 267 12.06 11.60 -12.00
CA ASN A 267 10.78 12.24 -11.78
C ASN A 267 9.74 11.59 -12.72
N ALA A 268 8.61 11.14 -12.15
CA ALA A 268 7.57 10.39 -12.85
C ALA A 268 6.76 11.26 -13.82
N GLU A 269 6.68 12.57 -13.58
CA GLU A 269 5.92 13.51 -14.42
C GLU A 269 6.77 14.01 -15.61
N SER A 270 7.98 14.51 -15.34
CA SER A 270 8.85 15.08 -16.37
C SER A 270 9.68 14.05 -17.14
N GLY A 271 9.89 12.86 -16.59
CA GLY A 271 10.75 11.84 -17.19
C GLY A 271 12.25 12.02 -16.88
N MET A 272 12.62 13.13 -16.23
CA MET A 272 14.02 13.53 -16.05
C MET A 272 14.71 12.73 -14.94
N LYS A 273 15.99 12.39 -15.15
CA LYS A 273 16.83 11.75 -14.11
C LYS A 273 17.18 12.79 -13.04
N VAL A 274 16.78 12.52 -11.81
CA VAL A 274 16.90 13.44 -10.67
C VAL A 274 18.16 13.15 -9.87
N ALA A 275 18.44 11.88 -9.56
CA ALA A 275 19.56 11.51 -8.72
C ALA A 275 20.22 10.20 -9.15
N LEU A 276 21.51 10.11 -8.85
CA LEU A 276 22.29 8.88 -8.83
C LEU A 276 22.85 8.73 -7.42
N LEU A 277 22.27 7.80 -6.67
CA LEU A 277 22.63 7.56 -5.28
C LEU A 277 23.61 6.41 -5.19
N ASP A 278 24.74 6.64 -4.54
CA ASP A 278 25.70 5.60 -4.24
C ASP A 278 25.32 4.93 -2.91
N GLY A 279 24.76 3.73 -3.01
CA GLY A 279 24.42 2.91 -1.86
C GLY A 279 25.65 2.27 -1.22
N LYS A 280 26.85 2.31 -1.83
CA LYS A 280 28.03 1.51 -1.41
C LYS A 280 27.75 0.00 -1.39
N HIS A 281 26.80 -0.47 -2.20
CA HIS A 281 26.57 -1.90 -2.40
C HIS A 281 27.75 -2.50 -3.17
N THR A 282 28.19 -3.69 -2.75
CA THR A 282 29.29 -4.42 -3.41
C THR A 282 28.83 -5.24 -4.61
N GLY A 283 27.54 -5.25 -4.90
CA GLY A 283 26.92 -6.05 -5.95
C GLY A 283 25.58 -5.47 -6.43
N PRO A 284 24.84 -6.21 -7.26
CA PRO A 284 23.60 -5.73 -7.87
C PRO A 284 22.53 -5.47 -6.80
N VAL A 285 21.92 -4.28 -6.87
CA VAL A 285 20.80 -3.91 -5.98
C VAL A 285 19.52 -4.51 -6.53
N THR A 286 19.10 -5.65 -5.97
CA THR A 286 18.00 -6.45 -6.53
C THR A 286 16.63 -6.04 -5.98
N CYS A 287 16.56 -5.56 -4.74
CA CYS A 287 15.31 -5.14 -4.10
C CYS A 287 15.41 -3.69 -3.63
N LEU A 288 14.33 -2.93 -3.80
CA LEU A 288 14.22 -1.53 -3.38
C LEU A 288 12.78 -1.19 -3.03
N GLN A 289 12.57 -0.55 -1.87
CA GLN A 289 11.26 -0.07 -1.45
C GLN A 289 11.42 1.15 -0.53
N PHE A 290 10.50 2.10 -0.65
CA PHE A 290 10.44 3.26 0.23
C PHE A 290 9.65 2.91 1.49
N ASN A 291 10.04 3.48 2.62
CA ASN A 291 9.30 3.33 3.86
C ASN A 291 7.97 4.11 3.75
N PRO A 292 6.81 3.50 4.07
CA PRO A 292 5.52 4.16 3.88
C PRO A 292 5.31 5.38 4.78
N LYS A 293 6.01 5.47 5.91
CA LYS A 293 5.80 6.51 6.92
C LYS A 293 7.00 7.44 7.10
N PHE A 294 8.21 6.88 7.11
CA PHE A 294 9.43 7.64 7.35
C PHE A 294 10.11 8.04 6.05
N MET A 295 10.81 9.17 6.02
CA MET A 295 11.57 9.64 4.84
C MET A 295 12.88 8.86 4.67
N THR A 296 12.74 7.56 4.47
CA THR A 296 13.84 6.59 4.30
C THR A 296 13.43 5.55 3.28
N PHE A 297 14.41 4.92 2.64
CA PHE A 297 14.15 3.75 1.80
C PHE A 297 15.20 2.68 2.07
N ALA A 298 14.83 1.43 1.84
CA ALA A 298 15.75 0.32 1.92
C ALA A 298 16.14 -0.15 0.52
N SER A 299 17.35 -0.67 0.41
CA SER A 299 17.89 -1.29 -0.80
C SER A 299 18.72 -2.50 -0.40
N ALA A 300 18.65 -3.58 -1.18
CA ALA A 300 19.27 -4.85 -0.79
C ALA A 300 20.07 -5.52 -1.92
N CYS A 301 21.25 -6.03 -1.56
CA CYS A 301 22.02 -7.03 -2.30
C CYS A 301 22.24 -8.27 -1.41
N SER A 302 23.48 -8.64 -1.08
CA SER A 302 23.79 -9.51 0.06
C SER A 302 23.58 -8.82 1.42
N ASN A 303 23.76 -7.49 1.46
CA ASN A 303 23.49 -6.67 2.63
C ASN A 303 22.24 -5.82 2.39
N MET A 304 21.52 -5.48 3.46
CA MET A 304 20.45 -4.50 3.40
C MET A 304 20.92 -3.16 3.90
N LEU A 305 20.68 -2.11 3.12
CA LEU A 305 21.04 -0.74 3.44
C LEU A 305 19.79 0.11 3.54
N VAL A 306 19.70 0.89 4.61
CA VAL A 306 18.66 1.93 4.74
C VAL A 306 19.31 3.27 4.46
N LEU A 307 18.79 3.96 3.47
CA LEU A 307 19.19 5.30 3.10
C LEU A 307 18.18 6.30 3.66
N GLY A 308 18.68 7.40 4.19
CA GLY A 308 17.89 8.52 4.69
C GLY A 308 18.45 9.84 4.16
N ALA A 309 17.64 10.90 4.22
CA ALA A 309 18.11 12.24 3.89
C ALA A 309 19.28 12.62 4.81
N TYR A 310 20.39 13.03 4.22
CA TYR A 310 21.59 13.45 4.95
C TYR A 310 21.92 14.92 4.62
N ARG A 311 22.42 15.64 5.63
CA ARG A 311 23.02 16.97 5.52
C ARG A 311 24.22 17.02 6.47
N GLU A 312 25.28 17.71 6.08
CA GLU A 312 26.49 17.87 6.91
C GLU A 312 26.25 18.89 8.03
N PRO A 313 26.55 18.56 9.30
CA PRO A 313 26.43 19.51 10.40
C PRO A 313 27.47 20.63 10.27
N SER A 314 27.04 21.87 10.49
CA SER A 314 27.88 23.07 10.48
C SER A 314 28.77 23.18 11.73
N GLN A 315 28.65 22.23 12.68
CA GLN A 315 29.42 22.14 13.93
C GLN A 315 29.13 23.27 14.92
N SER A 316 28.04 23.99 14.71
CA SER A 316 27.50 25.02 15.61
C SER A 316 26.08 24.60 15.95
N TRP A 317 25.76 24.45 17.23
CA TRP A 317 24.41 24.05 17.64
C TRP A 317 23.33 25.06 17.22
N GLU A 318 23.64 26.36 17.21
CA GLU A 318 22.67 27.39 16.82
C GLU A 318 22.37 27.33 15.33
N GLU A 319 23.40 27.17 14.50
CA GLU A 319 23.23 26.99 13.07
C GLU A 319 22.62 25.63 12.76
N ASP A 320 23.06 24.56 13.41
CA ASP A 320 22.54 23.21 13.22
C ASP A 320 21.08 23.10 13.70
N TYR A 321 20.70 23.81 14.76
CA TYR A 321 19.30 23.88 15.19
C TYR A 321 18.43 24.51 14.11
N ASP A 322 18.86 25.65 13.57
CA ASP A 322 18.11 26.34 12.53
C ASP A 322 18.07 25.56 11.21
N HIS A 323 19.09 24.75 10.92
CA HIS A 323 19.19 24.03 9.66
C HIS A 323 18.64 22.59 9.71
N PHE A 324 18.75 21.90 10.85
CA PHE A 324 18.32 20.51 11.02
C PHE A 324 16.99 20.39 11.75
N LEU A 325 16.73 21.25 12.73
CA LEU A 325 15.54 21.17 13.57
C LEU A 325 14.41 22.04 13.02
N LEU A 326 14.64 23.32 12.70
CA LEU A 326 13.56 24.19 12.20
C LEU A 326 12.77 23.63 11.00
N PRO A 327 13.37 22.98 9.98
CA PRO A 327 12.59 22.39 8.88
C PRO A 327 11.74 21.17 9.29
N LEU A 328 12.06 20.57 10.44
CA LEU A 328 11.32 19.46 11.04
C LEU A 328 10.31 19.93 12.09
N LEU A 329 10.36 21.20 12.51
CA LEU A 329 9.48 21.85 13.47
C LEU A 329 8.38 22.62 12.74
N ASP A 330 7.13 22.39 13.15
CA ASP A 330 6.02 23.23 12.72
C ASP A 330 5.98 24.49 13.59
N PRO A 331 6.10 25.71 13.02
CA PRO A 331 6.06 26.95 13.79
C PRO A 331 4.70 27.22 14.46
N LEU A 332 3.64 26.51 14.06
CA LEU A 332 2.28 26.69 14.59
C LEU A 332 1.92 25.64 15.67
N GLU A 333 2.71 24.59 15.85
CA GLU A 333 2.40 23.53 16.80
C GLU A 333 3.39 23.48 17.97
N PRO A 334 2.89 23.50 19.23
CA PRO A 334 3.74 23.26 20.37
C PRO A 334 4.26 21.81 20.34
N CYS A 335 5.58 21.67 20.22
CA CYS A 335 6.27 20.40 20.24
C CYS A 335 7.29 20.34 21.38
N TYR A 336 7.49 19.12 21.88
CA TYR A 336 8.54 18.79 22.83
C TYR A 336 9.71 18.17 22.08
N ILE A 337 10.87 18.79 22.18
CA ILE A 337 12.10 18.23 21.63
C ILE A 337 12.84 17.53 22.76
N LEU A 338 12.85 16.21 22.71
CA LEU A 338 13.56 15.36 23.66
C LEU A 338 14.90 14.95 23.05
N TYR A 339 15.97 15.40 23.68
CA TYR A 339 17.34 15.01 23.36
C TYR A 339 17.74 13.84 24.24
N ARG A 340 18.13 12.73 23.62
CA ARG A 340 18.70 11.58 24.33
C ARG A 340 20.12 11.34 23.82
N LEU A 341 21.07 11.29 24.76
CA LEU A 341 22.44 10.87 24.50
C LEU A 341 22.45 9.34 24.45
N ASP A 342 22.61 8.76 23.27
CA ASP A 342 22.35 7.32 23.08
C ASP A 342 23.58 6.44 23.28
N SER A 343 24.80 6.90 22.95
CA SER A 343 26.06 6.22 23.34
C SER A 343 27.32 7.01 22.94
N GLN A 344 28.42 6.73 23.64
CA GLN A 344 29.79 7.11 23.26
C GLN A 344 30.44 5.92 22.55
N ASN A 345 30.88 6.12 21.29
CA ASN A 345 31.70 5.12 20.60
C ASN A 345 33.17 5.24 21.01
N ALA A 346 33.96 4.18 20.84
CA ALA A 346 35.39 4.11 21.18
C ALA A 346 36.31 5.11 20.41
N GLN A 347 35.72 5.98 19.59
CA GLN A 347 36.37 7.06 18.84
C GLN A 347 35.89 8.46 19.28
N ASP A 348 35.28 8.58 20.47
CA ASP A 348 34.78 9.84 21.08
C ASP A 348 33.68 10.58 20.32
N TYR A 349 33.00 9.93 19.38
CA TYR A 349 31.79 10.47 18.75
C TYR A 349 30.56 10.27 19.65
N PHE A 350 29.85 11.36 19.93
CA PHE A 350 28.55 11.35 20.61
C PHE A 350 27.42 11.22 19.59
N THR A 351 26.54 10.24 19.80
CA THR A 351 25.29 10.14 19.04
C THR A 351 24.15 10.73 19.86
N PHE A 352 23.46 11.72 19.28
CA PHE A 352 22.25 12.31 19.83
C PHE A 352 21.06 11.83 19.00
N SER A 353 20.05 11.24 19.64
CA SER A 353 18.73 11.17 19.03
C SER A 353 17.92 12.40 19.44
N VAL A 354 17.30 12.99 18.43
CA VAL A 354 16.36 14.09 18.62
C VAL A 354 14.97 13.55 18.30
N ASN A 355 14.14 13.44 19.32
CA ASN A 355 12.74 13.05 19.15
C ASN A 355 11.87 14.30 19.31
N ILE A 356 11.14 14.65 18.25
CA ILE A 356 10.18 15.76 18.26
C ILE A 356 8.80 15.16 18.48
N PHE A 357 8.15 15.52 19.59
CA PHE A 357 6.81 15.11 19.94
C PHE A 357 5.87 16.32 19.83
N TYR A 358 4.99 16.30 18.83
CA TYR A 358 3.93 17.29 18.74
C TYR A 358 2.85 17.01 19.78
N SER A 359 2.43 18.03 20.53
CA SER A 359 1.30 17.90 21.44
C SER A 359 0.01 17.85 20.61
N PHE A 360 -0.66 16.71 20.59
CA PHE A 360 -1.91 16.56 19.86
C PHE A 360 -3.01 17.38 20.53
N SER A 361 -3.31 18.55 19.96
CA SER A 361 -4.57 19.26 20.21
C SER A 361 -5.08 19.91 18.93
N GLY A 362 -5.97 19.20 18.22
CA GLY A 362 -6.85 19.72 17.17
C GLY A 362 -6.18 20.20 15.88
N PRO A 363 -6.87 20.16 14.72
CA PRO A 363 -6.29 20.61 13.46
C PRO A 363 -6.16 22.15 13.45
N ALA A 364 -4.95 22.65 13.18
CA ALA A 364 -4.69 24.09 13.01
C ALA A 364 -4.99 24.57 11.57
N PRO A 365 -5.33 25.86 11.37
CA PRO A 365 -5.74 26.41 10.08
C PRO A 365 -4.55 26.71 9.16
N LEU A 366 -4.77 26.57 7.84
CA LEU A 366 -3.75 26.70 6.79
C LEU A 366 -3.15 28.11 6.69
N THR A 367 -1.86 28.18 6.39
CA THR A 367 -1.12 29.42 6.12
C THR A 367 -1.43 30.00 4.72
N ALA A 368 -1.20 31.31 4.53
CA ALA A 368 -1.45 32.01 3.27
C ALA A 368 -0.63 31.43 2.08
N ALA A 369 0.54 30.86 2.35
CA ALA A 369 1.35 30.17 1.35
C ALA A 369 0.80 28.77 1.01
N GLU A 370 0.13 28.09 1.94
CA GLU A 370 -0.60 26.84 1.69
C GLU A 370 -1.90 27.08 0.92
N GLN A 371 -2.54 28.24 1.10
CA GLN A 371 -3.65 28.70 0.26
C GLN A 371 -3.19 29.00 -1.18
N GLU A 372 -1.98 29.52 -1.40
CA GLU A 372 -1.40 29.71 -2.73
C GLU A 372 -0.87 28.40 -3.35
N LEU A 373 -0.30 27.49 -2.55
CA LEU A 373 0.14 26.16 -3.01
C LEU A 373 -1.03 25.22 -3.32
N GLN A 374 -2.19 25.40 -2.69
CA GLN A 374 -3.44 24.76 -3.13
C GLN A 374 -3.90 25.26 -4.51
N ARG A 375 -3.65 26.54 -4.84
CA ARG A 375 -3.98 27.09 -6.17
C ARG A 375 -3.06 26.60 -7.29
N ILE A 376 -1.91 25.99 -6.97
CA ILE A 376 -0.86 25.63 -7.97
C ILE A 376 -0.67 24.10 -8.12
N LYS A 377 -1.34 23.25 -7.33
CA LYS A 377 -1.39 21.79 -7.56
C LYS A 377 -2.36 21.42 -8.71
N ILE A 378 -2.05 21.79 -9.94
CA ILE A 378 -2.90 21.51 -11.10
C ILE A 378 -2.48 20.22 -11.82
N THR A 379 -3.11 19.13 -11.41
CA THR A 379 -3.98 18.34 -12.31
C THR A 379 -5.24 18.05 -11.50
N GLU A 380 -6.04 19.11 -11.36
CA GLU A 380 -7.23 19.18 -10.52
C GLU A 380 -8.39 18.44 -11.17
N VAL A 381 -9.00 17.49 -10.45
CA VAL A 381 -10.43 17.28 -10.68
C VAL A 381 -11.12 18.52 -10.12
N ARG A 382 -11.62 19.41 -10.98
CA ARG A 382 -12.15 20.71 -10.54
C ARG A 382 -13.60 20.57 -10.08
N ILE A 383 -13.95 21.19 -8.96
CA ILE A 383 -15.35 21.37 -8.56
C ILE A 383 -15.85 22.68 -9.19
N PRO A 384 -16.79 22.65 -10.15
CA PRO A 384 -17.34 23.85 -10.77
C PRO A 384 -18.08 24.72 -9.74
N MET A 385 -18.20 26.02 -10.04
CA MET A 385 -18.79 27.01 -9.13
C MET A 385 -20.21 26.64 -8.66
N GLU A 386 -20.99 25.94 -9.48
CA GLU A 386 -22.34 25.49 -9.13
C GLU A 386 -22.35 24.45 -8.01
N ALA A 387 -21.46 23.46 -8.07
CA ALA A 387 -21.30 22.46 -7.02
C ALA A 387 -20.76 23.09 -5.73
N LYS A 388 -19.82 24.04 -5.85
CA LYS A 388 -19.33 24.83 -4.70
C LYS A 388 -20.45 25.62 -4.00
N ARG A 389 -21.32 26.28 -4.78
CA ARG A 389 -22.50 26.97 -4.24
C ARG A 389 -23.47 26.03 -3.54
N ALA A 390 -23.69 24.84 -4.08
CA ALA A 390 -24.54 23.83 -3.44
C ALA A 390 -23.97 23.39 -2.09
N LEU A 391 -22.66 23.10 -2.01
CA LEU A 391 -21.99 22.75 -0.75
C LEU A 391 -22.15 23.87 0.28
N GLN A 392 -21.97 25.13 -0.12
CA GLN A 392 -22.17 26.28 0.76
C GLN A 392 -23.64 26.41 1.24
N GLN A 393 -24.62 26.15 0.37
CA GLN A 393 -26.03 26.13 0.76
C GLN A 393 -26.37 25.01 1.73
N LEU A 394 -25.67 23.86 1.65
CA LEU A 394 -25.82 22.76 2.59
C LEU A 394 -25.23 23.12 3.96
N THR A 395 -24.08 23.81 4.01
CA THR A 395 -23.52 24.35 5.26
C THR A 395 -24.48 25.34 5.94
N GLU A 396 -25.14 26.20 5.14
CA GLU A 396 -26.17 27.12 5.62
C GLU A 396 -27.52 26.44 5.96
N ARG A 397 -27.61 25.10 5.81
CA ARG A 397 -28.83 24.30 6.00
C ARG A 397 -30.03 24.76 5.16
N ARG A 398 -29.78 25.45 4.04
CA ARG A 398 -30.82 25.90 3.08
C ARG A 398 -31.30 24.77 2.19
N ILE A 399 -30.44 23.81 1.93
CA ILE A 399 -30.75 22.56 1.23
C ILE A 399 -30.41 21.39 2.15
N ASN A 400 -31.06 20.25 1.94
CA ASN A 400 -30.82 19.04 2.72
C ASN A 400 -30.20 17.90 1.90
N TYR A 401 -29.97 18.11 0.61
CA TYR A 401 -29.49 17.07 -0.29
C TYR A 401 -28.71 17.66 -1.47
N ILE A 402 -27.58 17.04 -1.79
CA ILE A 402 -26.77 17.31 -2.98
C ILE A 402 -26.48 16.00 -3.68
N GLN A 403 -26.64 15.95 -5.00
CA GLN A 403 -26.13 14.88 -5.82
C GLN A 403 -25.06 15.41 -6.79
N LEU A 404 -23.90 14.76 -6.81
CA LEU A 404 -22.77 15.08 -7.67
C LEU A 404 -22.42 13.90 -8.58
N ARG A 405 -21.87 14.21 -9.75
CA ARG A 405 -21.30 13.25 -10.69
C ARG A 405 -19.88 13.66 -11.07
N LEU A 406 -19.04 12.68 -11.37
CA LEU A 406 -17.73 12.89 -11.98
C LEU A 406 -17.88 12.90 -13.51
N ASP A 407 -17.51 14.00 -14.15
CA ASP A 407 -17.28 14.07 -15.59
C ASP A 407 -15.83 13.65 -15.86
N THR A 408 -15.67 12.51 -16.52
CA THR A 408 -14.36 11.91 -16.81
C THR A 408 -13.60 12.57 -17.94
N GLU A 409 -14.29 13.29 -18.85
CA GLU A 409 -13.66 13.97 -19.97
C GLU A 409 -13.10 15.34 -19.55
N LYS A 410 -13.87 16.06 -18.72
CA LYS A 410 -13.46 17.36 -18.19
C LYS A 410 -12.65 17.26 -16.90
N GLU A 411 -12.58 16.08 -16.30
CA GLU A 411 -12.01 15.86 -14.97
C GLU A 411 -12.67 16.83 -13.96
N THR A 412 -14.01 16.84 -13.87
CA THR A 412 -14.72 17.75 -12.95
C THR A 412 -15.83 17.05 -12.17
N ILE A 413 -16.07 17.47 -10.92
CA ILE A 413 -17.20 16.97 -10.11
C ILE A 413 -18.37 17.93 -10.28
N GLU A 414 -19.28 17.60 -11.19
CA GLU A 414 -20.43 18.42 -11.56
C GLU A 414 -21.63 18.19 -10.63
N LEU A 415 -22.37 19.28 -10.37
CA LEU A 415 -23.65 19.22 -9.67
C LEU A 415 -24.70 18.61 -10.59
N VAL A 416 -25.41 17.59 -10.12
CA VAL A 416 -26.57 17.05 -10.82
C VAL A 416 -27.82 17.81 -10.41
N HIS A 417 -28.12 17.86 -9.10
CA HIS A 417 -29.22 18.65 -8.54
C HIS A 417 -29.15 18.75 -7.01
N THR A 418 -29.94 19.67 -6.45
CA THR A 418 -30.11 19.90 -4.99
C THR A 418 -31.58 19.74 -4.53
N ARG A 419 -32.39 18.98 -5.28
CA ARG A 419 -33.81 18.79 -4.97
C ARG A 419 -34.00 18.28 -3.54
N PRO A 420 -34.88 18.91 -2.73
CA PRO A 420 -35.17 18.44 -1.38
C PRO A 420 -35.55 16.96 -1.38
N THR A 421 -35.00 16.24 -0.40
CA THR A 421 -35.14 14.79 -0.30
C THR A 421 -35.39 14.42 1.15
N GLU A 422 -36.39 13.60 1.42
CA GLU A 422 -36.60 13.00 2.73
C GLU A 422 -36.06 11.57 2.77
N THR A 423 -35.92 10.99 3.97
CA THR A 423 -35.36 9.63 4.15
C THR A 423 -36.09 8.58 3.29
N ARG A 424 -37.41 8.70 3.15
CA ARG A 424 -38.25 7.82 2.30
C ARG A 424 -37.96 7.92 0.81
N ASP A 425 -37.43 9.04 0.34
CA ASP A 425 -37.15 9.28 -1.08
C ASP A 425 -35.74 8.82 -1.46
N MET A 426 -34.86 8.54 -0.48
CA MET A 426 -33.45 8.19 -0.69
C MET A 426 -33.25 7.00 -1.63
N PRO A 427 -34.00 5.88 -1.51
CA PRO A 427 -33.85 4.76 -2.44
C PRO A 427 -34.09 5.14 -3.91
N CYS A 428 -35.03 6.05 -4.16
CA CYS A 428 -35.35 6.51 -5.52
C CYS A 428 -34.37 7.55 -6.06
N ARG A 429 -33.54 8.16 -5.20
CA ARG A 429 -32.53 9.16 -5.60
C ARG A 429 -31.25 8.54 -6.13
N ILE A 430 -30.99 7.27 -5.85
CA ILE A 430 -29.78 6.58 -6.26
C ILE A 430 -29.98 5.96 -7.64
N PRO A 431 -29.22 6.39 -8.65
CA PRO A 431 -29.29 5.78 -9.96
C PRO A 431 -28.85 4.31 -9.90
N LYS A 432 -29.54 3.45 -10.66
CA LYS A 432 -29.23 2.02 -10.74
C LYS A 432 -28.14 1.69 -11.77
N ASP A 433 -27.67 2.67 -12.53
CA ASP A 433 -26.80 2.50 -13.69
C ASP A 433 -25.46 3.25 -13.59
N THR A 434 -25.46 4.40 -12.90
CA THR A 434 -24.29 5.28 -12.84
C THR A 434 -23.92 5.66 -11.41
N PRO A 435 -22.62 5.67 -11.06
CA PRO A 435 -22.17 6.04 -9.72
C PRO A 435 -22.40 7.52 -9.44
N ARG A 436 -22.67 7.86 -8.18
CA ARG A 436 -22.91 9.23 -7.72
C ARG A 436 -22.36 9.44 -6.31
N TYR A 437 -21.97 10.68 -6.03
CA TYR A 437 -21.76 11.13 -4.67
C TYR A 437 -22.99 11.87 -4.18
N HIS A 438 -23.33 11.67 -2.92
CA HIS A 438 -24.48 12.28 -2.30
C HIS A 438 -24.08 12.84 -0.94
N PHE A 439 -24.50 14.06 -0.67
CA PHE A 439 -24.50 14.61 0.68
C PHE A 439 -25.95 14.75 1.12
N PHE A 440 -26.28 14.12 2.25
CA PHE A 440 -27.63 14.12 2.78
C PHE A 440 -27.63 14.60 4.23
N LEU A 441 -28.44 15.62 4.53
CA LEU A 441 -28.66 16.11 5.88
C LEU A 441 -29.74 15.24 6.53
N TYR A 442 -29.30 14.22 7.26
CA TYR A 442 -30.16 13.27 7.92
C TYR A 442 -30.70 13.83 9.24
N LYS A 443 -31.99 14.17 9.21
CA LYS A 443 -32.76 14.69 10.35
C LYS A 443 -33.36 13.51 11.11
N HIS A 444 -32.95 13.33 12.37
CA HIS A 444 -33.38 12.18 13.17
C HIS A 444 -33.40 12.52 14.66
N THR A 445 -33.95 11.63 15.47
CA THR A 445 -33.99 11.78 16.93
C THR A 445 -33.24 10.61 17.57
N HIS A 446 -32.23 10.90 18.40
CA HIS A 446 -31.47 9.90 19.15
C HIS A 446 -31.58 10.21 20.64
N GLU A 447 -32.03 9.25 21.44
CA GLU A 447 -32.18 9.39 22.90
C GLU A 447 -33.05 10.58 23.36
N GLY A 448 -33.95 11.05 22.50
CA GLY A 448 -34.85 12.18 22.77
C GLY A 448 -34.35 13.53 22.27
N ASP A 449 -33.09 13.61 21.81
CA ASP A 449 -32.52 14.81 21.21
C ASP A 449 -32.67 14.81 19.70
N TYR A 450 -33.10 15.94 19.14
CA TYR A 450 -33.19 16.13 17.69
C TYR A 450 -31.81 16.51 17.12
N LEU A 451 -31.32 15.70 16.18
CA LEU A 451 -30.01 15.86 15.56
C LEU A 451 -30.14 15.96 14.04
N GLU A 452 -29.24 16.74 13.45
CA GLU A 452 -29.08 16.80 12.00
C GLU A 452 -27.64 16.43 11.65
N SER A 453 -27.45 15.24 11.07
CA SER A 453 -26.14 14.70 10.75
C SER A 453 -25.94 14.66 9.25
N VAL A 454 -24.78 15.13 8.78
CA VAL A 454 -24.44 15.01 7.35
C VAL A 454 -23.89 13.61 7.09
N VAL A 455 -24.58 12.88 6.23
CA VAL A 455 -24.19 11.56 5.76
C VAL A 455 -23.68 11.70 4.33
N PHE A 456 -22.46 11.22 4.08
CA PHE A 456 -21.93 11.08 2.74
C PHE A 456 -22.24 9.68 2.23
N ILE A 457 -22.92 9.60 1.10
CA ILE A 457 -23.26 8.34 0.46
C ILE A 457 -22.55 8.29 -0.88
N TYR A 458 -21.81 7.22 -1.09
CA TYR A 458 -21.19 6.85 -2.34
C TYR A 458 -21.96 5.66 -2.92
N SER A 459 -22.70 5.90 -4.01
CA SER A 459 -23.44 4.85 -4.70
C SER A 459 -22.61 4.28 -5.85
N MET A 460 -22.43 2.96 -5.86
CA MET A 460 -21.79 2.21 -6.95
C MET A 460 -22.74 1.12 -7.44
N PRO A 461 -23.45 1.31 -8.57
CA PRO A 461 -24.43 0.33 -9.07
C PRO A 461 -23.83 -0.97 -9.63
N GLY A 462 -23.13 -1.72 -8.78
CA GLY A 462 -22.54 -3.02 -9.05
C GLY A 462 -21.85 -3.11 -10.41
N TYR A 463 -22.23 -4.12 -11.20
CA TYR A 463 -21.60 -4.48 -12.47
C TYR A 463 -22.10 -3.70 -13.69
N LEU A 464 -23.05 -2.76 -13.54
CA LEU A 464 -23.57 -1.96 -14.65
C LEU A 464 -22.63 -0.80 -15.02
N CYS A 465 -21.83 -0.33 -14.07
CA CYS A 465 -20.85 0.72 -14.29
C CYS A 465 -19.49 0.15 -14.75
N SER A 466 -18.81 0.89 -15.63
CA SER A 466 -17.51 0.46 -16.11
C SER A 466 -16.49 0.45 -14.96
N VAL A 467 -15.53 -0.47 -14.97
CA VAL A 467 -14.48 -0.53 -13.95
C VAL A 467 -13.69 0.79 -13.91
N LYS A 468 -13.49 1.40 -15.08
CA LYS A 468 -12.83 2.71 -15.21
C LYS A 468 -13.57 3.80 -14.43
N GLU A 469 -14.90 3.85 -14.52
CA GLU A 469 -15.70 4.78 -13.71
C GLU A 469 -15.57 4.47 -12.21
N ARG A 470 -15.64 3.20 -11.82
CA ARG A 470 -15.46 2.82 -10.40
C ARG A 470 -14.11 3.25 -9.83
N MET A 471 -13.04 3.04 -10.59
CA MET A 471 -11.71 3.50 -10.20
C MET A 471 -11.68 5.02 -10.03
N LEU A 472 -12.15 5.77 -11.04
CA LEU A 472 -12.15 7.23 -10.99
C LEU A 472 -12.97 7.77 -9.82
N TYR A 473 -14.14 7.18 -9.54
CA TYR A 473 -14.94 7.57 -8.38
C TYR A 473 -14.31 7.15 -7.04
N SER A 474 -13.63 6.00 -6.94
CA SER A 474 -12.92 5.64 -5.68
C SER A 474 -11.75 6.59 -5.44
N THR A 475 -10.92 6.84 -6.45
CA THR A 475 -9.76 7.73 -6.36
C THR A 475 -10.16 9.17 -6.01
N CYS A 476 -11.28 9.67 -6.53
CA CYS A 476 -11.73 11.04 -6.25
C CYS A 476 -12.48 11.19 -4.91
N LYS A 477 -12.94 10.08 -4.30
CA LYS A 477 -13.77 10.08 -3.08
C LYS A 477 -13.08 10.77 -1.90
N SER A 478 -11.89 10.31 -1.54
CA SER A 478 -11.15 10.83 -0.38
C SER A 478 -10.83 12.31 -0.55
N ARG A 479 -10.45 12.72 -1.76
CA ARG A 479 -10.18 14.13 -2.10
C ARG A 479 -11.42 15.01 -1.98
N LEU A 480 -12.56 14.57 -2.50
CA LEU A 480 -13.82 15.33 -2.39
C LEU A 480 -14.17 15.54 -0.91
N LEU A 481 -14.04 14.49 -0.10
CA LEU A 481 -14.30 14.56 1.33
C LEU A 481 -13.34 15.52 2.05
N GLU A 482 -12.03 15.45 1.76
CA GLU A 482 -11.03 16.37 2.31
C GLU A 482 -11.32 17.83 1.94
N GLU A 483 -11.71 18.12 0.68
CA GLU A 483 -12.05 19.48 0.24
C GLU A 483 -13.34 19.98 0.95
N VAL A 484 -14.33 19.11 1.12
CA VAL A 484 -15.59 19.44 1.78
C VAL A 484 -15.41 19.69 3.28
N GLU A 485 -14.66 18.83 3.98
CA GLU A 485 -14.38 18.98 5.41
C GLU A 485 -13.51 20.22 5.69
N ARG A 486 -12.55 20.52 4.81
CA ARG A 486 -11.60 21.63 4.99
C ARG A 486 -12.15 23.00 4.59
N ASP A 487 -12.77 23.10 3.42
CA ASP A 487 -13.13 24.41 2.83
C ASP A 487 -14.56 24.85 3.22
N TYR A 488 -15.44 23.90 3.55
CA TYR A 488 -16.84 24.17 3.89
C TYR A 488 -17.20 23.80 5.34
N HIS A 489 -16.25 23.25 6.09
CA HIS A 489 -16.43 22.81 7.49
C HIS A 489 -17.64 21.90 7.69
N ILE A 490 -17.93 21.04 6.70
CA ILE A 490 -19.01 20.07 6.78
C ILE A 490 -18.45 18.80 7.43
N GLU A 491 -18.83 18.56 8.69
CA GLU A 491 -18.48 17.33 9.41
C GLU A 491 -19.33 16.16 8.91
N VAL A 492 -18.72 15.24 8.18
CA VAL A 492 -19.38 14.03 7.67
C VAL A 492 -19.39 12.97 8.76
N VAL A 493 -20.53 12.81 9.43
CA VAL A 493 -20.70 11.87 10.56
C VAL A 493 -20.52 10.43 10.11
N LYS A 494 -21.00 10.09 8.91
CA LYS A 494 -20.86 8.74 8.36
C LYS A 494 -20.63 8.76 6.86
N LYS A 495 -19.75 7.86 6.41
CA LYS A 495 -19.38 7.60 5.01
C LYS A 495 -19.94 6.23 4.65
N LEU A 496 -20.94 6.18 3.78
CA LEU A 496 -21.62 4.97 3.36
C LEU A 496 -21.24 4.63 1.92
N GLU A 497 -20.95 3.35 1.68
CA GLU A 497 -20.74 2.79 0.35
C GLU A 497 -21.81 1.74 0.13
N ILE A 498 -22.65 1.97 -0.89
CA ILE A 498 -23.83 1.14 -1.18
C ILE A 498 -23.84 0.76 -2.65
N ASP A 499 -24.34 -0.42 -2.95
CA ASP A 499 -24.49 -0.89 -4.32
C ASP A 499 -25.90 -0.67 -4.90
N SER A 500 -26.90 -0.55 -4.02
CA SER A 500 -28.29 -0.34 -4.37
C SER A 500 -28.93 0.68 -3.43
N GLY A 501 -29.78 1.56 -3.97
CA GLY A 501 -30.56 2.48 -3.15
C GLY A 501 -31.58 1.79 -2.24
N GLU A 502 -31.93 0.54 -2.53
CA GLU A 502 -32.85 -0.26 -1.70
C GLU A 502 -32.31 -0.52 -0.29
N GLU A 503 -30.98 -0.42 -0.09
CA GLU A 503 -30.33 -0.55 1.21
C GLU A 503 -30.56 0.66 2.12
N LEU A 504 -30.85 1.85 1.55
CA LEU A 504 -31.04 3.09 2.31
C LEU A 504 -32.45 3.20 2.92
N THR A 505 -32.70 2.36 3.91
CA THR A 505 -33.86 2.49 4.78
C THR A 505 -33.58 3.44 5.95
N GLU A 506 -34.64 3.96 6.57
CA GLU A 506 -34.52 4.80 7.77
C GLU A 506 -33.86 4.04 8.94
N GLU A 507 -34.19 2.76 9.10
CA GLU A 507 -33.55 1.87 10.08
C GLU A 507 -32.05 1.70 9.80
N TYR A 508 -31.67 1.43 8.55
CA TYR A 508 -30.26 1.27 8.17
C TYR A 508 -29.45 2.55 8.41
N LEU A 509 -29.97 3.72 8.00
CA LEU A 509 -29.32 5.00 8.25
C LEU A 509 -29.18 5.29 9.74
N TYR A 510 -30.19 4.96 10.55
CA TYR A 510 -30.13 5.12 11.99
C TYR A 510 -29.05 4.22 12.61
N GLU A 511 -28.98 2.94 12.26
CA GLU A 511 -27.99 2.01 12.81
C GLU A 511 -26.55 2.35 12.38
N GLU A 512 -26.36 2.87 11.17
CA GLU A 512 -25.03 3.26 10.69
C GLU A 512 -24.53 4.56 11.32
N VAL A 513 -25.43 5.51 11.60
CA VAL A 513 -25.09 6.77 12.29
C VAL A 513 -24.91 6.51 13.80
N HIS A 514 -25.74 5.63 14.39
CA HIS A 514 -25.70 5.28 15.81
C HIS A 514 -25.48 3.77 15.99
N PRO A 515 -24.25 3.27 15.76
CA PRO A 515 -23.95 1.87 15.92
C PRO A 515 -24.15 1.45 17.38
N LYS A 516 -25.02 0.46 17.59
CA LYS A 516 -25.21 -0.16 18.91
C LYS A 516 -23.86 -0.67 19.40
N GLN A 517 -23.30 -0.04 20.44
CA GLN A 517 -22.15 -0.59 21.13
C GLN A 517 -22.58 -1.93 21.73
N HIS A 518 -22.17 -3.05 21.13
CA HIS A 518 -22.23 -4.34 21.79
C HIS A 518 -21.27 -4.32 22.99
N ALA A 519 -21.72 -3.72 24.09
CA ALA A 519 -21.13 -3.90 25.39
C ALA A 519 -21.11 -5.41 25.69
N HIS A 520 -19.90 -5.95 25.83
CA HIS A 520 -19.62 -7.34 26.15
C HIS A 520 -20.14 -8.40 25.15
N LYS A 521 -19.26 -8.84 24.24
CA LYS A 521 -19.18 -10.29 23.98
C LYS A 521 -18.90 -10.95 25.33
N GLN A 522 -19.92 -11.53 25.98
CA GLN A 522 -19.68 -12.48 27.05
C GLN A 522 -18.74 -13.53 26.50
N ALA A 523 -17.55 -13.61 27.09
CA ALA A 523 -16.66 -14.73 26.83
C ALA A 523 -17.47 -15.99 27.20
N PHE A 524 -17.91 -16.73 26.19
CA PHE A 524 -18.46 -18.06 26.42
C PHE A 524 -17.42 -18.83 27.22
N ALA A 525 -17.76 -19.18 28.45
CA ALA A 525 -16.90 -20.02 29.26
C ALA A 525 -16.62 -21.29 28.44
N LYS A 526 -15.34 -21.57 28.18
CA LYS A 526 -14.95 -22.82 27.50
C LYS A 526 -15.67 -23.97 28.22
N PRO A 527 -16.41 -24.83 27.51
CA PRO A 527 -17.03 -25.98 28.13
C PRO A 527 -15.95 -26.78 28.86
N ARG A 528 -16.22 -27.18 30.11
CA ARG A 528 -15.29 -28.02 30.88
C ARG A 528 -14.97 -29.24 30.03
N GLY A 529 -13.68 -29.43 29.72
CA GLY A 529 -13.23 -30.59 28.97
C GLY A 529 -13.69 -31.90 29.64
N PRO A 530 -13.88 -32.98 28.87
CA PRO A 530 -14.37 -34.24 29.43
C PRO A 530 -13.52 -34.71 30.60
N ALA A 531 -14.14 -34.88 31.76
CA ALA A 531 -13.51 -35.49 32.91
C ALA A 531 -13.37 -37.00 32.65
N GLY A 532 -12.21 -37.45 32.16
CA GLY A 532 -11.96 -38.89 32.02
C GLY A 532 -10.81 -39.25 31.10
N LYS A 533 -9.76 -39.82 31.71
CA LYS A 533 -8.67 -40.66 31.17
C LYS A 533 -8.15 -40.34 29.74
N ARG A 534 -6.93 -39.78 29.72
CA ARG A 534 -5.97 -39.81 28.60
C ARG A 534 -6.17 -41.02 27.68
N GLY A 535 -6.64 -40.78 26.46
CA GLY A 535 -6.61 -41.78 25.39
C GLY A 535 -5.19 -42.27 25.11
N ASN A 536 -5.08 -43.56 24.76
CA ASN A 536 -3.80 -44.26 24.61
C ASN A 536 -2.81 -43.52 23.69
N LYS A 537 -1.59 -43.32 24.20
CA LYS A 537 -0.43 -42.89 23.41
C LYS A 537 -0.28 -43.82 22.20
N ARG A 538 -0.35 -43.28 20.98
CA ARG A 538 0.12 -43.97 19.78
C ARG A 538 1.60 -44.29 19.97
N LEU A 539 1.93 -45.57 20.15
CA LEU A 539 3.29 -46.07 20.08
C LEU A 539 3.83 -45.85 18.67
N ILE A 540 4.89 -45.05 18.58
CA ILE A 540 5.74 -44.94 17.40
C ILE A 540 6.52 -46.25 17.31
N ARG A 541 6.34 -46.99 16.21
CA ARG A 541 7.11 -48.21 15.92
C ARG A 541 8.48 -47.78 15.39
N GLY A 542 9.54 -47.99 16.18
CA GLY A 542 10.92 -47.74 15.77
C GLY A 542 11.37 -48.71 14.69
N GLY A 543 12.13 -48.20 13.71
CA GLY A 543 12.79 -49.00 12.69
C GLY A 543 13.93 -49.80 13.30
N GLY A 544 13.79 -51.12 13.27
CA GLY A 544 14.83 -52.08 13.65
C GLY A 544 15.63 -52.50 12.43
N GLU A 545 16.90 -52.15 12.51
CA GLU A 545 18.11 -52.62 11.84
C GLU A 545 18.05 -53.87 10.93
N ASN A 546 18.77 -53.72 9.83
CA ASN A 546 19.32 -54.77 8.99
C ASN A 546 20.23 -55.72 9.78
N GLY A 547 20.15 -57.01 9.50
CA GLY A 547 21.14 -58.02 9.87
C GLY A 547 20.88 -59.31 9.09
N GLU A 548 21.65 -59.50 8.02
CA GLU A 548 21.62 -60.67 7.13
C GLU A 548 22.19 -61.93 7.78
N ASN A 549 21.69 -63.07 7.30
CA ASN A 549 22.36 -64.36 7.04
C ASN A 549 23.37 -64.97 8.04
N SER A 550 23.05 -66.24 8.33
CA SER A 550 23.86 -67.37 8.82
C SER A 550 24.38 -67.35 10.25
#